data_AF-A0A3M2HBU2-F1
#
_entry.id   AF-A0A3M2HBU2-F1
#
_cell.length_a   1.000
_cell.length_b   1.000
_cell.length_c   1.000
_cell.angle_alpha   90.00
_cell.angle_beta   90.00
_cell.angle_gamma   90.00
#
_symmetry.space_group_name_H-M   'P 1'
#
loop_
_entity.id
_entity.type
_entity.pdbx_description
1 polymer ?
#
loop_
_entity_poly.entity_id
_entity_poly.type
_entity_poly.pdbx_seq_one_letter_code
_entity_poly.pdbx_strand_id
1 'polypeptide(L)'
;MKPSFSGLVAAKNGQLAVTLRAPNTGGTGAISCRSQASLGTDGNGILTLSAGIGNPPGMWVHYVETRAAYGIAEAGETWSASGPFSGCQIVVGSTDGRVFVAHLAQQSGSTADTDWSGRGWKGDVWGRWKVPVPSYDFYSNSVVFVDWSKGASPKDISVVRVDLRTRSMGGFDNGPMEIFNVVQVA
;
A
#
# COMPACT_ATOMS: atom_id res chain seq x y z
N MET A 1 3.82 15.02 -16.81
CA MET A 1 4.46 15.33 -15.51
C MET A 1 4.75 14.00 -14.84
N LYS A 2 5.98 13.72 -14.36
CA LYS A 2 6.27 12.44 -13.68
C LYS A 2 5.54 12.43 -12.34
N PRO A 3 4.81 11.37 -11.95
CA PRO A 3 4.22 11.30 -10.63
C PRO A 3 5.34 11.11 -9.60
N SER A 4 5.76 12.20 -8.97
CA SER A 4 6.45 12.18 -7.69
C SER A 4 5.44 12.06 -6.57
N PHE A 5 5.83 11.55 -5.41
CA PHE A 5 4.97 11.53 -4.21
C PHE A 5 4.42 12.91 -3.84
N SER A 6 5.16 13.98 -4.16
CA SER A 6 4.67 15.35 -4.02
C SER A 6 3.41 15.65 -4.84
N GLY A 7 3.16 14.91 -5.93
CA GLY A 7 1.92 14.97 -6.71
C GLY A 7 0.74 14.24 -6.04
N LEU A 8 0.99 13.22 -5.20
CA LEU A 8 -0.08 12.50 -4.48
C LEU A 8 -0.76 13.39 -3.45
N VAL A 9 -0.01 14.25 -2.75
CA VAL A 9 -0.57 15.23 -1.81
C VAL A 9 -1.51 16.22 -2.51
N ALA A 10 -1.20 16.56 -3.76
CA ALA A 10 -2.03 17.41 -4.61
C ALA A 10 -3.21 16.67 -5.29
N ALA A 11 -3.31 15.35 -5.14
CA ALA A 11 -4.31 14.53 -5.81
C ALA A 11 -5.70 14.57 -5.16
N LYS A 12 -5.86 15.28 -4.04
CA LYS A 12 -7.17 15.48 -3.40
C LYS A 12 -8.17 16.09 -4.40
N ASN A 13 -9.40 15.59 -4.38
CA ASN A 13 -10.47 15.88 -5.34
C ASN A 13 -10.22 15.34 -6.76
N GLY A 14 -9.13 14.62 -6.98
CA GLY A 14 -8.87 13.86 -8.20
C GLY A 14 -9.48 12.46 -8.15
N GLN A 15 -9.01 11.60 -9.05
CA GLN A 15 -9.43 10.21 -9.11
C GLN A 15 -8.23 9.26 -9.17
N LEU A 16 -8.40 8.07 -8.58
CA LEU A 16 -7.45 6.96 -8.65
C LEU A 16 -8.14 5.71 -9.20
N ALA A 17 -7.61 5.16 -10.28
CA ALA A 17 -7.95 3.83 -10.77
C ALA A 17 -6.88 2.83 -10.30
N VAL A 18 -7.30 1.73 -9.67
CA VAL A 18 -6.42 0.64 -9.27
C VAL A 18 -6.78 -0.61 -10.07
N THR A 19 -5.83 -1.14 -10.84
CA THR A 19 -6.05 -2.33 -11.69
C THR A 19 -5.28 -3.56 -11.22
N LEU A 20 -4.67 -3.48 -10.04
CA LEU A 20 -3.99 -4.57 -9.36
C LEU A 20 -5.02 -5.47 -8.68
N ARG A 21 -5.01 -6.75 -9.04
CA ARG A 21 -5.91 -7.75 -8.44
C ARG A 21 -5.23 -8.41 -7.25
N ALA A 22 -5.98 -8.62 -6.16
CA ALA A 22 -5.52 -9.44 -5.05
C ALA A 22 -5.22 -10.87 -5.55
N PRO A 23 -4.08 -11.46 -5.19
CA PRO A 23 -3.72 -12.79 -5.62
C PRO A 23 -4.44 -13.82 -4.74
N ASN A 24 -4.87 -14.92 -5.37
CA ASN A 24 -5.34 -16.09 -4.63
C ASN A 24 -4.14 -16.73 -3.93
N THR A 25 -4.06 -16.61 -2.60
CA THR A 25 -2.96 -17.23 -1.84
C THR A 25 -3.51 -18.11 -0.71
N GLY A 26 -3.25 -19.42 -0.80
CA GLY A 26 -3.48 -20.38 0.29
C GLY A 26 -2.32 -20.40 1.30
N GLY A 27 -2.46 -21.16 2.39
CA GLY A 27 -1.38 -21.47 3.34
C GLY A 27 -1.52 -20.88 4.76
N THR A 28 -0.45 -20.97 5.57
CA THR A 28 -0.36 -20.45 6.94
C THR A 28 0.86 -19.53 7.11
N GLY A 29 0.84 -18.60 8.07
CA GLY A 29 1.97 -17.68 8.34
C GLY A 29 1.98 -16.42 7.48
N ALA A 30 3.02 -15.58 7.64
CA ALA A 30 3.22 -14.39 6.84
C ALA A 30 3.67 -14.75 5.41
N ILE A 31 3.13 -14.07 4.40
CA ILE A 31 3.37 -14.39 2.98
C ILE A 31 4.12 -13.25 2.28
N SER A 32 5.17 -13.60 1.53
CA SER A 32 5.73 -12.69 0.52
C SER A 32 4.76 -12.60 -0.65
N CYS A 33 4.08 -11.46 -0.78
CA CYS A 33 2.97 -11.27 -1.71
C CYS A 33 3.04 -9.88 -2.34
N ARG A 34 3.86 -9.76 -3.40
CA ARG A 34 4.09 -8.50 -4.12
C ARG A 34 4.03 -8.65 -5.63
N SER A 35 3.85 -7.53 -6.31
CA SER A 35 4.09 -7.38 -7.75
C SER A 35 4.83 -6.07 -8.02
N GLN A 36 5.49 -5.97 -9.17
CA GLN A 36 5.95 -4.68 -9.67
C GLN A 36 4.74 -3.78 -9.95
N ALA A 37 4.88 -2.50 -9.64
CA ALA A 37 3.84 -1.51 -9.78
C ALA A 37 4.30 -0.31 -10.61
N SER A 38 3.36 0.23 -11.37
CA SER A 38 3.48 1.48 -12.09
C SER A 38 2.43 2.47 -11.58
N LEU A 39 2.86 3.70 -11.34
CA LEU A 39 2.00 4.82 -11.02
C LEU A 39 2.13 5.84 -12.16
N GLY A 40 1.01 6.24 -12.73
CA GLY A 40 0.94 7.18 -13.85
C GLY A 40 -0.30 8.06 -13.78
N THR A 41 -0.39 9.01 -14.70
CA THR A 41 -1.63 9.73 -15.03
C THR A 41 -2.06 9.31 -16.42
N ASP A 42 -3.34 9.04 -16.63
CA ASP A 42 -3.90 8.86 -17.97
C ASP A 42 -3.99 10.21 -18.72
N GLY A 43 -4.39 10.15 -20.00
CA GLY A 43 -4.59 11.33 -20.84
C GLY A 43 -5.68 12.30 -20.37
N ASN A 44 -6.49 11.90 -19.37
CA ASN A 44 -7.55 12.70 -18.76
C ASN A 44 -7.16 13.22 -17.36
N GLY A 45 -5.92 12.99 -16.92
CA GLY A 45 -5.43 13.42 -15.61
C GLY A 45 -5.81 12.50 -14.44
N ILE A 46 -6.35 11.30 -14.70
CA ILE A 46 -6.68 10.32 -13.67
C ILE A 46 -5.42 9.57 -13.25
N LEU A 47 -5.15 9.47 -11.95
CA LEU A 47 -4.07 8.64 -11.45
C LEU A 47 -4.40 7.17 -11.67
N THR A 48 -3.44 6.41 -12.16
CA THR A 48 -3.59 4.97 -12.41
C THR A 48 -2.47 4.22 -11.72
N LEU A 49 -2.85 3.26 -10.89
CA LEU A 49 -1.96 2.32 -10.23
C LEU A 49 -2.20 0.92 -10.80
N SER A 50 -1.19 0.37 -11.48
CA SER A 50 -1.30 -0.88 -12.25
C SER A 50 -0.09 -1.80 -12.05
N ALA A 51 -0.24 -3.06 -12.45
CA ALA A 51 0.87 -4.00 -12.51
C ALA A 51 1.84 -3.61 -13.63
N GLY A 52 3.14 -3.76 -13.37
CA GLY A 52 4.19 -3.58 -14.37
C GLY A 52 5.36 -2.73 -13.88
N ILE A 53 6.37 -2.58 -14.74
CA ILE A 53 7.55 -1.79 -14.45
C ILE A 53 7.22 -0.31 -14.65
N GLY A 54 7.04 0.42 -13.55
CA GLY A 54 6.90 1.88 -13.56
C GLY A 54 8.22 2.62 -13.81
N ASN A 55 8.13 3.93 -14.00
CA ASN A 55 9.29 4.83 -13.99
C ASN A 55 9.00 6.06 -13.09
N PRO A 56 9.50 6.08 -11.85
CA PRO A 56 10.43 5.11 -11.26
C PRO A 56 9.76 3.75 -10.94
N PRO A 57 10.53 2.64 -10.90
CA PRO A 57 10.00 1.34 -10.51
C PRO A 57 9.44 1.35 -9.09
N GLY A 58 8.32 0.68 -8.89
CA GLY A 58 7.72 0.53 -7.57
C GLY A 58 7.17 -0.87 -7.35
N MET A 59 6.66 -1.07 -6.14
CA MET A 59 6.11 -2.34 -5.68
C MET A 59 4.68 -2.17 -5.20
N TRP A 60 3.82 -3.14 -5.52
CA TRP A 60 2.53 -3.30 -4.86
C TRP A 60 2.58 -4.45 -3.88
N VAL A 61 2.26 -4.21 -2.61
CA VAL A 61 2.07 -5.25 -1.60
C VAL A 61 0.59 -5.58 -1.54
N HIS A 62 0.27 -6.83 -1.88
CA HIS A 62 -1.10 -7.28 -1.98
C HIS A 62 -1.75 -7.46 -0.62
N TYR A 63 -3.01 -7.10 -0.52
CA TYR A 63 -3.86 -7.51 0.59
C TYR A 63 -4.10 -9.02 0.52
N VAL A 64 -3.91 -9.70 1.65
CA VAL A 64 -4.33 -11.09 1.84
C VAL A 64 -5.28 -11.12 3.02
N GLU A 65 -6.48 -11.63 2.78
CA GLU A 65 -7.51 -11.74 3.80
C GLU A 65 -6.99 -12.53 5.01
N THR A 66 -7.34 -12.06 6.22
CA THR A 66 -6.96 -12.61 7.54
C THR A 66 -5.46 -12.77 7.84
N ARG A 67 -4.53 -12.40 6.95
CA ARG A 67 -3.10 -12.73 7.10
C ARG A 67 -2.19 -11.51 7.01
N ALA A 68 -0.93 -11.73 7.35
CA ALA A 68 0.14 -10.78 7.09
C ALA A 68 0.74 -11.03 5.69
N ALA A 69 0.65 -10.03 4.83
CA ALA A 69 1.32 -10.01 3.53
C ALA A 69 2.46 -9.00 3.58
N TYR A 70 3.57 -9.29 2.88
CA TYR A 70 4.67 -8.35 2.78
C TYR A 70 5.32 -8.39 1.40
N GLY A 71 6.02 -7.33 1.05
CA GLY A 71 6.94 -7.28 -0.06
C GLY A 71 8.27 -6.70 0.40
N ILE A 72 9.37 -7.25 -0.13
CA ILE A 72 10.70 -6.69 0.01
C ILE A 72 11.04 -6.04 -1.33
N ALA A 73 11.54 -4.81 -1.28
CA ALA A 73 11.92 -4.05 -2.46
C ALA A 73 13.00 -4.79 -3.27
N GLU A 74 12.86 -4.75 -4.59
CA GLU A 74 13.90 -5.13 -5.54
C GLU A 74 14.86 -3.95 -5.76
N ALA A 75 16.04 -4.23 -6.31
CA ALA A 75 17.02 -3.19 -6.61
C ALA A 75 16.41 -2.17 -7.59
N GLY A 76 16.51 -0.88 -7.26
CA GLY A 76 16.00 0.22 -8.08
C GLY A 76 14.53 0.59 -7.83
N GLU A 77 13.77 -0.20 -7.06
CA GLU A 77 12.46 0.23 -6.58
C GLU A 77 12.63 1.30 -5.51
N THR A 78 11.91 2.41 -5.66
CA THR A 78 12.02 3.57 -4.76
C THR A 78 10.75 3.89 -4.00
N TRP A 79 9.68 3.13 -4.25
CA TRP A 79 8.41 3.31 -3.58
C TRP A 79 7.58 2.02 -3.59
N SER A 80 6.57 1.99 -2.73
CA SER A 80 5.51 0.98 -2.80
C SER A 80 4.13 1.57 -2.55
N ALA A 81 3.12 0.80 -2.89
CA ALA A 81 1.75 1.01 -2.47
C ALA A 81 1.12 -0.28 -1.95
N SER A 82 0.13 -0.15 -1.08
CA SER A 82 -0.68 -1.28 -0.62
C SER A 82 -2.10 -0.82 -0.30
N GLY A 83 -3.04 -1.75 -0.43
CA GLY A 83 -4.46 -1.56 -0.15
C GLY A 83 -5.28 -2.73 -0.73
N PRO A 84 -6.61 -2.67 -0.64
CA PRO A 84 -7.37 -1.67 0.11
C PRO A 84 -7.19 -1.85 1.61
N PHE A 85 -6.98 -0.74 2.34
CA PHE A 85 -6.96 -0.73 3.81
C PHE A 85 -8.33 -0.34 4.36
N SER A 86 -8.81 -1.12 5.33
CA SER A 86 -9.93 -0.75 6.20
C SER A 86 -9.68 -1.31 7.60
N GLY A 87 -9.23 -0.47 8.52
CA GLY A 87 -8.83 -0.92 9.85
C GLY A 87 -7.57 -1.80 9.86
N CYS A 88 -6.89 -2.05 8.73
CA CYS A 88 -5.67 -2.85 8.69
C CYS A 88 -4.46 -2.07 9.23
N GLN A 89 -3.31 -2.73 9.36
CA GLN A 89 -2.06 -2.08 9.76
C GLN A 89 -1.01 -2.18 8.66
N ILE A 90 -0.23 -1.11 8.50
CA ILE A 90 0.96 -1.11 7.65
C ILE A 90 2.21 -1.13 8.52
N VAL A 91 3.19 -1.93 8.12
CA VAL A 91 4.51 -1.98 8.76
C VAL A 91 5.57 -1.70 7.70
N VAL A 92 6.53 -0.84 8.03
CA VAL A 92 7.65 -0.48 7.16
C VAL A 92 8.96 -0.68 7.91
N GLY A 93 10.00 -1.10 7.21
CA GLY A 93 11.33 -1.21 7.77
C GLY A 93 12.36 -1.70 6.77
N SER A 94 13.45 -2.30 7.24
CA SER A 94 14.45 -2.96 6.39
C SER A 94 14.74 -4.41 6.78
N THR A 95 15.15 -5.22 5.81
CA THR A 95 15.87 -6.49 6.01
C THR A 95 16.95 -6.61 4.95
N ASP A 96 18.12 -7.13 5.32
CA ASP A 96 19.22 -7.38 4.37
C ASP A 96 19.53 -6.16 3.48
N GLY A 97 19.48 -4.97 4.07
CA GLY A 97 19.73 -3.69 3.38
C GLY A 97 18.61 -3.22 2.43
N ARG A 98 17.45 -3.87 2.40
CA ARG A 98 16.32 -3.55 1.51
C ARG A 98 15.09 -3.18 2.30
N VAL A 99 14.32 -2.21 1.80
CA VAL A 99 13.05 -1.80 2.40
C VAL A 99 12.03 -2.93 2.27
N PHE A 100 11.26 -3.16 3.32
CA PHE A 100 10.04 -3.96 3.24
C PHE A 100 8.82 -3.12 3.59
N VAL A 101 7.70 -3.52 3.03
CA VAL A 101 6.38 -3.03 3.43
C VAL A 101 5.46 -4.23 3.66
N ALA A 102 4.70 -4.19 4.74
CA ALA A 102 3.77 -5.25 5.10
C ALA A 102 2.36 -4.69 5.34
N HIS A 103 1.38 -5.45 4.89
CA HIS A 103 -0.03 -5.26 5.14
C HIS A 103 -0.50 -6.35 6.11
N LEU A 104 -0.96 -5.94 7.28
CA LEU A 104 -1.49 -6.85 8.30
C LEU A 104 -3.02 -6.68 8.33
N ALA A 105 -3.75 -7.71 7.91
CA ALA A 105 -5.20 -7.74 8.03
C ALA A 105 -5.63 -7.70 9.50
N GLN A 106 -6.71 -7.01 9.81
CA GLN A 106 -7.16 -6.80 11.21
C GLN A 106 -8.65 -7.05 11.40
N GLN A 107 -9.30 -7.70 10.43
CA GLN A 107 -10.68 -8.13 10.56
C GLN A 107 -10.82 -9.23 11.62
N SER A 108 -12.06 -9.44 12.09
CA SER A 108 -12.36 -10.56 13.00
C SER A 108 -11.87 -11.89 12.40
N GLY A 109 -11.20 -12.70 13.21
CA GLY A 109 -10.59 -13.97 12.77
C GLY A 109 -9.24 -13.83 12.05
N SER A 110 -8.64 -12.63 11.98
CA SER A 110 -7.30 -12.44 11.44
C SER A 110 -6.22 -13.13 12.28
N THR A 111 -5.30 -13.84 11.61
CA THR A 111 -4.06 -14.38 12.16
C THR A 111 -2.85 -13.48 11.90
N ALA A 112 -3.03 -12.35 11.22
CA ALA A 112 -1.93 -11.53 10.70
C ALA A 112 -0.90 -11.11 11.76
N ASP A 113 -1.33 -10.78 12.98
CA ASP A 113 -0.41 -10.42 14.06
C ASP A 113 0.45 -11.59 14.54
N THR A 114 -0.17 -12.75 14.70
CA THR A 114 0.51 -13.99 15.03
C THR A 114 1.47 -14.37 13.91
N ASP A 115 1.01 -14.36 12.66
CA ASP A 115 1.78 -14.61 11.45
C ASP A 115 3.01 -13.68 11.37
N TRP A 116 2.80 -12.40 11.68
CA TRP A 116 3.84 -11.39 11.69
C TRP A 116 4.88 -11.63 12.79
N SER A 117 4.42 -11.90 14.01
CA SER A 117 5.31 -12.17 15.15
C SER A 117 6.11 -13.47 14.98
N GLY A 118 5.51 -14.48 14.36
CA GLY A 118 6.13 -15.78 14.07
C GLY A 118 7.06 -15.76 12.85
N ARG A 119 7.21 -14.63 12.14
CA ARG A 119 7.92 -14.56 10.84
C ARG A 119 9.43 -14.82 10.92
N GLY A 120 10.02 -14.89 12.11
CA GLY A 120 11.41 -15.33 12.32
C GLY A 120 12.52 -14.49 11.68
N TRP A 121 12.20 -13.36 11.06
CA TRP A 121 13.16 -12.51 10.34
C TRP A 121 13.96 -11.60 11.29
N LYS A 122 15.11 -11.06 10.85
CA LYS A 122 15.99 -10.17 11.65
C LYS A 122 16.06 -8.73 11.14
N GLY A 123 15.01 -8.24 10.49
CA GLY A 123 14.96 -6.88 9.97
C GLY A 123 14.41 -5.84 10.96
N ASP A 124 14.89 -4.61 10.83
CA ASP A 124 14.52 -3.47 11.66
C ASP A 124 13.16 -2.93 11.24
N VAL A 125 12.22 -2.83 12.20
CA VAL A 125 10.94 -2.14 11.99
C VAL A 125 11.14 -0.65 12.26
N TRP A 126 10.85 0.18 11.26
CA TRP A 126 10.94 1.64 11.39
C TRP A 126 9.63 2.26 11.85
N GLY A 127 8.51 1.66 11.46
CA GLY A 127 7.20 2.13 11.88
C GLY A 127 6.10 1.13 11.61
N ARG A 128 5.04 1.23 12.42
CA ARG A 128 3.84 0.43 12.35
C ARG A 128 2.65 1.33 12.66
N TRP A 129 1.73 1.45 11.69
CA TRP A 129 0.59 2.37 11.81
C TRP A 129 -0.71 1.63 11.57
N LYS A 130 -1.71 1.91 12.41
CA LYS A 130 -3.10 1.53 12.17
C LYS A 130 -3.67 2.47 11.13
N VAL A 131 -4.15 1.90 10.03
CA VAL A 131 -4.97 2.64 9.07
C VAL A 131 -6.39 2.67 9.64
N PRO A 132 -6.99 3.85 9.86
CA PRO A 132 -8.33 3.94 10.41
C PRO A 132 -9.35 3.15 9.59
N VAL A 133 -10.43 2.73 10.25
CA VAL A 133 -11.60 2.24 9.54
C VAL A 133 -12.23 3.44 8.81
N PRO A 134 -12.56 3.30 7.52
CA PRO A 134 -13.24 4.33 6.74
C PRO A 134 -14.62 4.71 7.31
N SER A 135 -15.17 5.83 6.84
CA SER A 135 -16.45 6.36 7.33
C SER A 135 -17.59 5.34 7.17
N TYR A 136 -18.53 5.33 8.12
CA TYR A 136 -19.78 4.57 7.99
C TYR A 136 -20.83 5.29 7.12
N ASP A 137 -20.63 6.58 6.85
CA ASP A 137 -21.58 7.38 6.07
C ASP A 137 -21.52 7.08 4.57
N PHE A 138 -20.38 6.57 4.09
CA PHE A 138 -20.17 6.14 2.72
C PHE A 138 -19.07 5.09 2.66
N TYR A 139 -19.19 4.15 1.73
CA TYR A 139 -18.15 3.15 1.54
C TYR A 139 -16.84 3.80 1.10
N SER A 140 -15.77 3.45 1.80
CA SER A 140 -14.44 3.97 1.51
C SER A 140 -13.37 2.94 1.85
N ASN A 141 -12.18 3.17 1.32
CA ASN A 141 -10.97 2.45 1.67
C ASN A 141 -9.77 3.39 1.56
N SER A 142 -8.58 2.91 1.92
CA SER A 142 -7.34 3.65 1.68
C SER A 142 -6.34 2.85 0.87
N VAL A 143 -5.54 3.56 0.07
CA VAL A 143 -4.25 3.09 -0.43
C VAL A 143 -3.16 3.81 0.37
N VAL A 144 -2.20 3.07 0.90
CA VAL A 144 -1.03 3.65 1.56
C VAL A 144 0.16 3.50 0.65
N PHE A 145 0.81 4.62 0.35
CA PHE A 145 2.04 4.69 -0.39
C PHE A 145 3.21 4.94 0.56
N VAL A 146 4.33 4.25 0.34
CA VAL A 146 5.60 4.44 1.05
C VAL A 146 6.67 4.83 0.04
N ASP A 147 7.34 5.97 0.24
CA ASP A 147 8.43 6.50 -0.60
C ASP A 147 9.75 6.42 0.14
N TRP A 148 10.78 5.92 -0.54
CA TRP A 148 12.17 5.91 -0.07
C TRP A 148 13.15 6.35 -1.16
N SER A 149 12.66 7.12 -2.14
CA SER A 149 13.46 7.68 -3.24
C SER A 149 14.62 8.56 -2.79
N LYS A 150 14.56 9.10 -1.57
CA LYS A 150 15.63 9.90 -0.95
C LYS A 150 16.65 9.06 -0.17
N GLY A 151 16.33 7.81 0.15
CA GLY A 151 17.19 6.91 0.93
C GLY A 151 16.41 5.80 1.62
N ALA A 152 17.06 4.65 1.81
CA ALA A 152 16.49 3.48 2.51
C ALA A 152 16.82 3.52 4.01
N SER A 153 16.48 4.61 4.70
CA SER A 153 16.67 4.79 6.14
C SER A 153 15.43 5.42 6.79
N PRO A 154 15.17 5.23 8.10
CA PRO A 154 13.93 5.70 8.73
C PRO A 154 13.60 7.18 8.50
N LYS A 155 14.61 8.06 8.47
CA LYS A 155 14.46 9.52 8.29
C LYS A 155 14.13 9.93 6.85
N ASP A 156 14.36 9.04 5.88
CA ASP A 156 14.20 9.31 4.46
C ASP A 156 12.88 8.70 3.92
N ILE A 157 12.12 8.01 4.77
CA ILE A 157 10.83 7.43 4.43
C ILE A 157 9.73 8.47 4.54
N SER A 158 8.88 8.55 3.53
CA SER A 158 7.63 9.30 3.55
C SER A 158 6.46 8.33 3.36
N VAL A 159 5.44 8.43 4.21
CA VAL A 159 4.25 7.59 4.13
C VAL A 159 3.03 8.46 3.86
N VAL A 160 2.32 8.19 2.77
CA VAL A 160 1.12 8.93 2.37
C VAL A 160 -0.05 7.98 2.28
N ARG A 161 -1.14 8.30 2.97
CA ARG A 161 -2.43 7.62 2.85
C ARG A 161 -3.33 8.40 1.92
N VAL A 162 -3.90 7.72 0.94
CA VAL A 162 -4.90 8.24 0.00
C VAL A 162 -6.24 7.55 0.30
N ASP A 163 -7.23 8.32 0.72
CA ASP A 163 -8.55 7.81 1.05
C ASP A 163 -9.49 7.95 -0.15
N LEU A 164 -10.16 6.86 -0.49
CA LEU A 164 -10.96 6.70 -1.69
C LEU A 164 -12.43 6.43 -1.34
N ARG A 165 -13.34 7.06 -2.07
CA ARG A 165 -14.75 6.64 -2.05
C ARG A 165 -14.91 5.42 -2.95
N THR A 166 -15.64 4.42 -2.46
CA THR A 166 -15.93 3.20 -3.20
C THR A 166 -17.44 2.97 -3.32
N ARG A 167 -17.84 2.12 -4.26
CA ARG A 167 -19.24 1.68 -4.39
C ARG A 167 -19.55 0.46 -3.52
N SER A 168 -18.52 -0.20 -2.99
CA SER A 168 -18.65 -1.38 -2.12
C SER A 168 -17.57 -1.41 -1.04
N MET A 169 -17.87 -2.07 0.08
CA MET A 169 -16.93 -2.23 1.19
C MET A 169 -15.83 -3.25 0.85
N GLY A 170 -14.59 -2.95 1.27
CA GLY A 170 -13.50 -3.93 1.32
C GLY A 170 -12.76 -4.20 0.00
N GLY A 171 -13.04 -3.45 -1.06
CA GLY A 171 -12.43 -3.65 -2.38
C GLY A 171 -12.21 -2.35 -3.13
N PHE A 172 -11.53 -2.42 -4.28
CA PHE A 172 -11.50 -1.34 -5.26
C PHE A 172 -12.65 -1.50 -6.26
N ASP A 173 -13.18 -0.38 -6.74
CA ASP A 173 -14.17 -0.40 -7.81
C ASP A 173 -13.50 -0.79 -9.14
N ASN A 174 -14.28 -1.35 -10.07
CA ASN A 174 -13.86 -1.53 -11.46
C ASN A 174 -13.90 -0.18 -12.21
N GLY A 175 -13.03 0.76 -11.82
CA GLY A 175 -12.92 2.08 -12.42
C GLY A 175 -12.27 3.12 -11.51
N PRO A 176 -12.22 4.39 -11.95
CA PRO A 176 -11.71 5.49 -11.14
C PRO A 176 -12.55 5.75 -9.89
N MET A 177 -11.89 5.88 -8.75
CA MET A 177 -12.48 6.21 -7.44
C MET A 177 -12.10 7.64 -7.06
N GLU A 178 -13.04 8.38 -6.45
CA GLU A 178 -12.80 9.74 -5.96
C GLU A 178 -11.81 9.73 -4.80
N ILE A 179 -10.77 10.56 -4.88
CA ILE A 179 -9.85 10.83 -3.78
C ILE A 179 -10.43 11.97 -2.93
N PHE A 180 -11.02 11.64 -1.79
CA PHE A 180 -11.63 12.66 -0.92
C PHE A 180 -10.68 13.20 0.14
N ASN A 181 -9.60 12.46 0.45
CA ASN A 181 -8.62 12.88 1.43
C ASN A 181 -7.23 12.30 1.16
N VAL A 182 -6.19 13.06 1.52
CA VAL A 182 -4.78 12.64 1.44
C VAL A 182 -4.08 13.09 2.71
N VAL A 183 -3.38 12.17 3.37
CA VAL A 183 -2.76 12.41 4.68
C VAL A 183 -1.32 11.91 4.65
N GLN A 184 -0.38 12.77 5.04
CA GLN A 184 0.97 12.32 5.36
C GLN A 184 0.97 11.70 6.77
N VAL A 185 1.39 10.45 6.86
CA VAL A 185 1.37 9.64 8.08
C VAL A 185 2.73 9.60 8.77
N ALA A 186 3.80 9.75 7.99
CA ALA A 186 5.19 9.90 8.42
C ALA A 186 5.98 10.68 7.36
#